data_AF-A0A5P9EVB9-F1
#
_entry.id   AF-A0A5P9EVB9-F1
#
_cell.length_a   1.000
_cell.length_b   1.000
_cell.length_c   1.000
_cell.angle_alpha   90.00
_cell.angle_beta   90.00
_cell.angle_gamma   90.00
#
_symmetry.space_group_name_H-M   'P 1'
#
loop_
_entity.id
_entity.type
_entity.pdbx_description
1 polymer ?
#
loop_
_entity_poly.entity_id
_entity_poly.type
_entity_poly.pdbx_seq_one_letter_code
_entity_poly.pdbx_strand_id
1 'polypeptide(L)' 'MRDHIHMLLMTPPKFSVSTTVGFLKGKSATQIFLKYKHVQRNFAERHFWARGYCVSIVGRDEQVI' A
#
# COMPACT_ATOMS: atom_id res chain seq x y z
N MET A 1 -7.78 -12.10 -9.36
CA MET A 1 -6.44 -11.47 -9.42
C MET A 1 -5.86 -11.47 -8.01
N ARG A 2 -4.60 -11.87 -7.83
CA ARG A 2 -3.93 -12.06 -6.51
C ARG A 2 -2.62 -11.27 -6.39
N ASP A 3 -2.50 -10.20 -7.15
CA ASP A 3 -1.31 -9.38 -7.35
C ASP A 3 -1.40 -8.00 -6.68
N HIS A 4 -2.51 -7.71 -6.00
CA HIS A 4 -2.75 -6.46 -5.29
C HIS A 4 -3.42 -6.73 -3.93
N ILE A 5 -3.42 -5.71 -3.09
CA ILE A 5 -4.01 -5.72 -1.76
C ILE A 5 -5.05 -4.60 -1.65
N HIS A 6 -6.09 -4.85 -0.85
CA HIS A 6 -7.06 -3.84 -0.42
C HIS A 6 -6.89 -3.63 1.08
N MET A 7 -6.88 -2.38 1.52
CA MET A 7 -6.76 -2.01 2.92
C MET A 7 -7.81 -0.95 3.26
N LEU A 8 -8.55 -1.16 4.35
CA LEU A 8 -9.37 -0.13 4.96
C LEU A 8 -8.57 0.51 6.09
N LEU A 9 -8.36 1.82 6.01
CA LEU A 9 -7.47 2.55 6.92
C LEU A 9 -8.15 3.81 7.44
N MET A 10 -7.99 4.07 8.73
CA MET A 10 -8.29 5.37 9.33
C MET A 10 -7.00 6.21 9.37
N THR A 11 -7.00 7.34 8.66
CA THR A 11 -5.85 8.26 8.61
C THR A 11 -6.24 9.61 9.24
N PRO A 12 -5.49 10.12 10.22
CA PRO A 12 -5.70 11.47 10.74
C PRO A 12 -5.58 12.53 9.63
N PRO A 13 -6.42 13.58 9.61
CA PRO A 13 -6.46 14.57 8.53
C PRO A 13 -5.18 15.40 8.38
N LYS A 14 -4.34 15.43 9.42
CA LYS A 14 -3.01 16.07 9.40
C LYS A 14 -2.01 15.36 8.49
N PHE A 15 -2.25 14.09 8.15
CA PHE A 15 -1.41 13.33 7.24
C PHE A 15 -2.11 13.20 5.90
N SER A 16 -1.39 13.51 4.82
CA SER A 16 -1.92 13.26 3.48
C SER A 16 -2.01 11.74 3.22
N VAL A 17 -3.00 11.34 2.43
CA VAL A 17 -3.16 9.95 1.98
C VAL A 17 -1.89 9.46 1.28
N SER A 18 -1.25 10.31 0.46
CA SER A 18 -0.03 9.96 -0.27
C SER A 18 1.14 9.65 0.68
N THR A 19 1.30 10.42 1.76
CA THR A 19 2.34 10.15 2.77
C THR A 19 2.05 8.84 3.51
N THR A 20 0.81 8.59 3.92
CA THR A 20 0.43 7.33 4.58
C THR A 20 0.68 6.12 3.68
N VAL A 21 0.22 6.15 2.43
CA VAL A 21 0.40 5.05 1.47
C VAL A 21 1.88 4.87 1.11
N GLY A 22 2.63 5.96 0.92
CA GLY A 22 4.07 5.92 0.67
C GLY A 22 4.84 5.24 1.81
N PHE A 23 4.52 5.60 3.05
CA PHE A 23 5.12 4.96 4.23
C PHE A 23 4.80 3.46 4.29
N LEU A 24 3.53 3.07 4.12
CA LEU A 24 3.10 1.68 4.14
C LEU A 24 3.77 0.84 3.05
N LYS A 25 3.78 1.34 1.81
CA LYS A 25 4.44 0.67 0.68
C LYS A 25 5.95 0.53 0.92
N GLY A 26 6.61 1.57 1.39
CA GLY A 26 8.05 1.55 1.67
C GLY A 26 8.43 0.56 2.78
N LYS A 27 7.77 0.65 3.94
CA LYS A 27 8.07 -0.22 5.09
C LYS A 27 7.75 -1.68 4.81
N SER A 28 6.62 -1.97 4.17
CA SER A 28 6.24 -3.34 3.81
C SER A 28 7.21 -3.94 2.80
N ALA A 29 7.61 -3.21 1.76
CA ALA A 29 8.59 -3.69 0.79
C ALA A 29 9.91 -4.09 1.48
N THR A 30 10.43 -3.24 2.37
CA THR A 30 11.63 -3.56 3.15
C THR A 30 11.46 -4.83 3.99
N GLN A 31 10.35 -4.96 4.71
CA GLN A 31 10.09 -6.15 5.54
C GLN A 31 9.96 -7.43 4.71
N ILE A 32 9.30 -7.35 3.56
CA ILE A 32 9.15 -8.48 2.63
C ILE A 32 10.51 -8.91 2.08
N PHE A 33 11.33 -7.97 1.62
CA PHE A 33 12.68 -8.29 1.14
C PHE A 33 13.56 -8.87 2.23
N LEU A 34 13.44 -8.41 3.49
CA LEU A 34 14.19 -8.96 4.61
C LEU A 34 13.74 -10.38 4.98
N LYS A 35 12.44 -10.66 4.93
CA LYS A 35 11.85 -11.95 5.33
C LYS A 35 11.97 -13.02 4.25
N TYR A 36 11.86 -12.64 2.98
CA TYR A 36 11.81 -13.57 1.84
C TYR A 36 13.03 -13.46 0.92
N LYS A 37 14.22 -13.17 1.47
CA LYS A 37 15.49 -13.02 0.74
C LYS A 37 15.84 -14.15 -0.25
N HIS A 38 15.31 -15.36 -0.02
CA HIS A 38 15.55 -16.56 -0.83
C HIS A 38 14.64 -16.64 -2.07
N VAL A 39 13.55 -15.86 -2.13
CA VAL A 39 12.64 -15.81 -3.26
C VAL A 39 13.15 -14.76 -4.26
N GLN A 40 14.30 -15.03 -4.89
CA GLN A 40 14.93 -14.10 -5.85
C GLN A 40 14.33 -14.17 -7.26
N ARG A 41 13.55 -15.21 -7.57
CA ARG A 41 12.87 -15.33 -8.88
C ARG A 41 11.87 -14.17 -9.00
N ASN A 42 12.22 -13.19 -9.84
CA ASN A 42 11.42 -12.03 -10.31
C ASN A 42 11.55 -10.69 -9.56
N PHE A 43 12.48 -10.53 -8.60
CA PHE A 43 12.68 -9.25 -7.88
C PHE A 43 13.98 -8.53 -8.24
N ALA A 44 14.45 -8.66 -9.49
CA ALA A 44 15.77 -8.20 -9.94
C ALA A 44 16.04 -6.70 -9.63
N GLU A 45 15.01 -5.85 -9.63
CA GLU A 45 15.13 -4.41 -9.39
C GLU A 45 14.71 -3.97 -7.97
N ARG A 46 14.48 -4.91 -7.03
CA ARG A 46 14.02 -4.62 -5.66
C ARG A 46 12.75 -3.74 -5.58
N HIS A 47 11.93 -3.74 -6.63
CA HIS A 47 10.60 -3.13 -6.61
C HIS A 47 9.55 -4.19 -6.25
N PHE A 48 8.89 -4.02 -5.11
CA PHE A 48 7.80 -4.90 -4.68
C PHE A 48 6.42 -4.37 -5.10
N TRP A 49 6.22 -3.05 -4.99
CA TRP A 49 4.96 -2.40 -5.31
C TRP A 49 5.04 -1.64 -6.64
N ALA A 50 3.93 -1.57 -7.36
CA ALA A 50 3.76 -0.64 -8.47
C ALA A 50 3.92 0.83 -8.01
N ARG A 51 4.24 1.73 -8.93
CA ARG A 51 4.42 3.17 -8.61
C ARG A 51 3.14 3.81 -8.04
N GLY A 52 1.99 3.49 -8.62
CA GLY A 52 0.69 4.04 -8.24
C GLY A 52 0.01 3.38 -7.03
N TYR A 53 -1.14 3.92 -6.66
CA TYR A 53 -2.09 3.35 -5.69
C TYR A 53 -3.50 3.85 -6.03
N CYS A 54 -4.53 3.12 -5.59
CA CYS A 54 -5.92 3.54 -5.68
C CYS A 54 -6.42 3.91 -4.28
N VAL A 55 -7.24 4.97 -4.17
CA VAL A 55 -7.88 5.35 -2.92
C VAL A 55 -9.35 5.69 -3.19
N SER A 56 -10.22 5.21 -2.30
CA SER A 56 -11.60 5.64 -2.18
C SER A 56 -11.85 6.09 -0.75
N ILE A 57 -12.62 7.16 -0.57
CA ILE A 57 -12.99 7.68 0.75
C ILE A 57 -14.29 6.99 1.15
N VAL A 58 -14.29 6.33 2.30
CA VAL A 58 -15.50 5.75 2.89
C VAL A 58 -16.15 6.78 3.83
N GLY A 59 -17.48 6.84 3.87
CA GLY A 59 -18.23 7.71 4.79
C GLY A 59 -18.66 9.08 4.24
N ARG A 60 -18.28 9.46 3.00
CA ARG A 60 -18.78 10.71 2.39
C ARG A 60 -20.23 10.61 1.90
N ASP A 61 -20.64 9.43 1.45
CA ASP A 61 -21.95 9.18 0.82
C ASP A 61 -22.92 8.39 1.72
N GLU A 62 -22.52 8.05 2.95
CA GLU A 62 -23.40 7.34 3.91
C GLU A 62 -24.58 8.20 4.40
N GLN A 63 -24.51 9.53 4.23
CA GLN A 63 -25.61 10.45 4.54
C GLN A 63 -26.54 10.73 3.35
N VAL A 64 -26.24 10.22 2.15
CA VAL A 64 -27.01 10.47 0.92
C VAL A 64 -27.93 9.28 0.57
N ILE A 65 -28.12 8.34 1.50
CA ILE A 65 -29.06 7.20 1.40
C ILE A 65 -30.10 7.29 2.50
#